data_AF-A0A5F0LSB8-F1
#
_entry.id   AF-A0A5F0LSB8-F1
#
_cell.length_a   1.000
_cell.length_b   1.000
_cell.length_c   1.000
_cell.angle_alpha   90.00
_cell.angle_beta   90.00
_cell.angle_gamma   90.00
#
_symmetry.space_group_name_H-M   'P 1'
#
loop_
_entity.id
_entity.type
_entity.pdbx_description
1 polymer ?
#
loop_
_entity_poly.entity_id
_entity_poly.type
_entity_poly.pdbx_seq_one_letter_code
_entity_poly.pdbx_strand_id
1 'polypeptide(L)'
;MKKAALLGLLALGCMAASGASSAHTRFGVYIGGPLWIPPPAYYPAPVYYPPPVYVQPAAPPVYIEQGPAQSNYWYYCQEAKGYYPYVQSCPSNWMKVVPNGPNGGQPPPQ
;
A
#
# COMPACT_ATOMS: atom_id res chain seq x y z
N MET A 1 94.06 -29.60 65.09
CA MET A 1 93.02 -30.41 64.42
C MET A 1 91.59 -29.90 64.71
N LYS A 2 91.21 -29.63 65.97
CA LYS A 2 89.84 -29.16 66.33
C LYS A 2 89.41 -27.81 65.70
N LYS A 3 90.34 -26.84 65.55
CA LYS A 3 90.04 -25.51 64.97
C LYS A 3 89.71 -25.56 63.47
N ALA A 4 90.37 -26.47 62.73
CA ALA A 4 90.11 -26.67 61.30
C ALA A 4 88.74 -27.33 61.05
N ALA A 5 88.33 -28.26 61.92
CA ALA A 5 87.00 -28.86 61.87
C ALA A 5 85.89 -27.83 62.17
N LEU A 6 86.12 -26.95 63.15
CA LEU A 6 85.19 -25.86 63.48
C LEU A 6 85.04 -24.83 62.35
N LEU A 7 86.15 -24.47 61.70
CA LEU A 7 86.13 -23.57 60.55
C LEU A 7 85.46 -24.20 59.32
N GLY A 8 85.68 -25.50 59.08
CA GLY A 8 85.01 -26.24 58.01
C GLY A 8 83.50 -26.32 58.22
N LEU A 9 83.05 -26.55 59.46
CA LEU A 9 81.64 -26.63 59.80
C LEU A 9 80.95 -25.26 59.75
N LEU A 10 81.65 -24.19 60.15
CA LEU A 10 81.14 -22.82 60.04
C LEU A 10 81.01 -22.39 58.57
N ALA A 11 82.00 -22.72 57.73
CA ALA A 11 81.97 -22.42 56.29
C ALA A 11 80.83 -23.18 55.57
N LEU A 12 80.60 -24.45 55.92
CA LEU A 12 79.45 -25.21 55.42
C LEU A 12 78.11 -24.60 55.86
N GLY A 13 78.04 -24.10 57.10
CA GLY A 13 76.84 -23.45 57.65
C GLY A 13 76.48 -22.15 56.94
N CYS A 14 77.46 -21.30 56.63
CA CYS A 14 77.22 -20.05 55.90
C CYS A 14 76.77 -20.28 54.45
N MET A 15 77.27 -21.34 53.80
CA MET A 15 76.88 -21.67 52.42
C MET A 15 75.42 -22.14 52.32
N ALA A 16 74.88 -22.76 53.38
CA ALA A 16 73.50 -23.24 53.44
C ALA A 16 72.48 -22.11 53.70
N ALA A 17 72.90 -20.95 54.21
CA ALA A 17 72.02 -19.83 54.52
C ALA A 17 71.76 -18.90 53.31
N SER A 18 72.53 -19.00 52.24
CA SER A 18 72.44 -18.11 51.06
C SER A 18 71.40 -18.55 50.01
N GLY A 19 70.57 -19.55 50.31
CA GLY A 19 69.74 -20.24 49.31
C GLY A 19 68.31 -19.74 49.11
N ALA A 20 67.89 -18.61 49.70
CA ALA A 20 66.48 -18.19 49.65
C ALA A 20 66.26 -16.75 49.18
N SER A 21 66.87 -16.35 48.07
CA SER A 21 66.42 -15.19 47.31
C SER A 21 65.16 -15.57 46.52
N SER A 22 63.98 -15.27 47.06
CA SER A 22 62.70 -15.42 46.34
C SER A 22 62.64 -14.42 45.19
N ALA A 23 63.00 -14.87 43.99
CA ALA A 23 62.88 -14.08 42.77
C ALA A 23 61.46 -14.22 42.22
N HIS A 24 60.61 -13.23 42.47
CA HIS A 24 59.30 -13.15 41.81
C HIS A 24 59.47 -12.56 40.42
N THR A 25 59.49 -13.43 39.41
CA THR A 25 59.46 -12.96 38.02
C THR A 25 58.02 -12.76 37.58
N ARG A 26 57.66 -11.51 37.27
CA ARG A 26 56.37 -11.17 36.69
C ARG A 26 56.50 -11.21 35.17
N PHE A 27 55.71 -12.06 34.51
CA PHE A 27 55.56 -12.02 33.06
C PHE A 27 54.15 -11.56 32.73
N GLY A 28 54.05 -10.49 31.94
CA GLY A 28 52.80 -10.03 31.36
C GLY A 28 52.68 -10.56 29.93
N VAL A 29 51.55 -11.18 29.61
CA VAL A 29 51.22 -11.55 28.24
C VAL A 29 50.22 -10.52 27.73
N TYR A 30 50.67 -9.65 26.83
CA TYR A 30 49.79 -8.74 26.12
C TYR A 30 49.22 -9.45 24.90
N ILE A 31 47.93 -9.78 24.97
CA ILE A 31 47.16 -10.31 23.84
C ILE A 31 46.35 -9.15 23.27
N GLY A 32 46.90 -8.50 22.25
CA GLY A 32 46.24 -7.40 21.55
C GLY A 32 47.14 -6.82 20.47
N GLY A 33 46.77 -7.05 19.21
CA GLY A 33 47.29 -6.30 18.07
C GLY A 33 46.29 -5.20 17.66
N PRO A 34 46.68 -4.27 16.77
CA PRO A 34 45.75 -3.27 16.26
C PRO A 34 44.52 -3.96 15.64
N LEU A 35 43.33 -3.66 16.16
CA LEU A 35 42.09 -4.16 15.60
C LEU A 35 41.76 -3.31 14.37
N TRP A 36 41.99 -3.88 13.19
CA TRP A 36 41.53 -3.28 11.94
C TRP A 36 40.02 -3.53 11.80
N ILE A 37 39.23 -2.63 12.39
CA ILE A 37 37.78 -2.65 12.28
C ILE A 37 37.40 -1.80 11.06
N PRO A 38 36.78 -2.38 10.02
CA PRO A 38 36.32 -1.60 8.89
C PRO A 38 35.25 -0.61 9.34
N PRO A 39 35.24 0.62 8.79
CA PRO A 39 34.22 1.60 9.12
C PRO A 39 32.83 1.10 8.71
N PRO A 40 31.78 1.50 9.44
CA PRO A 40 30.41 1.09 9.13
C PRO A 40 30.02 1.53 7.72
N ALA A 41 29.51 0.59 6.92
CA ALA A 41 29.02 0.87 5.59
C ALA A 41 27.70 1.64 5.66
N TYR A 42 27.68 2.87 5.16
CA TYR A 42 26.47 3.68 5.10
C TYR A 42 25.78 3.47 3.76
N TYR A 43 24.62 2.82 3.79
CA TYR A 43 23.78 2.66 2.60
C TYR A 43 22.74 3.80 2.54
N PRO A 44 22.54 4.41 1.37
CA PRO A 44 21.45 5.36 1.20
C PRO A 44 20.11 4.64 1.38
N ALA A 45 19.15 5.34 2.00
CA ALA A 45 17.81 4.82 2.15
C ALA A 45 17.16 4.60 0.77
N PRO A 46 16.38 3.52 0.58
CA PRO A 46 15.64 3.29 -0.66
C PRO A 46 14.66 4.45 -0.93
N VAL A 47 14.72 5.02 -2.13
CA VAL A 47 13.77 6.04 -2.58
C VAL A 47 12.58 5.33 -3.23
N TYR A 48 11.40 5.47 -2.62
CA TYR A 48 10.16 4.93 -3.18
C TYR A 48 9.45 5.98 -4.03
N TYR A 49 9.25 5.67 -5.31
CA TYR A 49 8.45 6.50 -6.21
C TYR A 49 7.02 5.98 -6.24
N PRO A 50 6.01 6.84 -6.07
CA PRO A 50 4.63 6.44 -6.25
C PRO A 50 4.37 6.10 -7.73
N PRO A 51 3.50 5.12 -8.01
CA PRO A 51 3.13 4.78 -9.38
C PRO A 51 2.38 5.96 -10.04
N PRO A 52 2.53 6.14 -11.37
CA PRO A 52 1.79 7.17 -12.09
C PRO A 52 0.28 6.88 -12.06
N VAL A 53 -0.52 7.92 -11.85
CA VAL A 53 -1.98 7.85 -11.90
C VAL A 53 -2.44 8.10 -13.33
N TYR A 54 -3.06 7.10 -13.96
CA TYR A 54 -3.67 7.23 -15.28
C TYR A 54 -5.13 7.65 -15.13
N VAL A 55 -5.47 8.84 -15.65
CA VAL A 55 -6.85 9.31 -15.73
C VAL A 55 -7.43 8.86 -17.07
N GLN A 56 -8.53 8.11 -17.04
CA GLN A 56 -9.26 7.77 -18.25
C GLN A 56 -10.04 9.01 -18.72
N PRO A 57 -9.98 9.38 -20.01
CA PRO A 57 -10.80 10.46 -20.54
C PRO A 57 -12.28 10.16 -20.32
N ALA A 58 -13.05 11.17 -19.90
CA ALA A 58 -14.50 11.04 -19.78
C ALA A 58 -15.10 10.64 -21.14
N ALA A 59 -16.12 9.77 -21.11
CA ALA A 59 -16.83 9.39 -22.32
C ALA A 59 -17.43 10.63 -22.99
N PRO A 60 -17.35 10.75 -24.33
CA PRO A 60 -17.92 11.89 -25.03
C PRO A 60 -19.44 11.94 -24.81
N PRO A 61 -20.03 13.14 -24.70
CA PRO A 61 -21.48 13.27 -24.55
C PRO A 61 -22.17 12.66 -25.77
N VAL A 62 -23.09 11.74 -25.52
CA VAL A 62 -23.97 11.19 -26.55
C VAL A 62 -25.03 12.24 -26.85
N TYR A 63 -25.01 12.78 -28.05
CA TYR A 63 -26.05 13.68 -28.52
C TYR A 63 -27.29 12.86 -28.92
N ILE A 64 -28.38 13.03 -28.19
CA ILE A 64 -29.69 12.56 -28.62
C ILE A 64 -30.36 13.74 -29.31
N GLU A 65 -30.61 13.63 -30.63
CA GLU A 65 -31.53 14.56 -31.28
C GLU A 65 -32.93 14.35 -30.69
N GLN A 66 -33.38 15.29 -29.85
CA GLN A 66 -34.82 15.49 -29.66
C GLN A 66 -35.38 16.04 -30.97
N GLY A 67 -35.79 15.14 -31.87
CA GLY A 67 -36.71 15.48 -32.94
C GLY A 67 -38.01 16.05 -32.37
N PRO A 68 -38.81 16.80 -33.15
CA PRO A 68 -40.09 17.33 -32.69
C PRO A 68 -40.91 16.17 -32.11
N ALA A 69 -41.38 16.33 -30.86
CA ALA A 69 -42.21 15.36 -30.18
C ALA A 69 -43.33 14.94 -31.15
N GLN A 70 -43.26 13.70 -31.64
CA GLN A 70 -44.22 13.21 -32.62
C GLN A 70 -45.59 13.33 -31.96
N SER A 71 -46.35 14.32 -32.41
CA SER A 71 -47.65 14.66 -31.84
C SER A 71 -48.56 13.51 -32.17
N ASN A 72 -48.61 12.53 -31.26
CA ASN A 72 -49.44 11.36 -31.43
C ASN A 72 -50.87 11.80 -31.11
N TYR A 73 -51.70 11.94 -32.13
CA TYR A 73 -53.08 12.42 -31.96
C TYR A 73 -54.04 11.24 -31.73
N TRP A 74 -55.01 11.42 -30.84
CA TRP A 74 -56.12 10.48 -30.68
C TRP A 74 -57.29 10.87 -31.57
N TYR A 75 -58.04 9.87 -32.04
CA TYR A 75 -59.24 10.09 -32.84
C TYR A 75 -60.45 9.61 -32.04
N TYR A 76 -61.35 10.55 -31.72
CA TYR A 76 -62.57 10.31 -30.96
C TYR A 76 -63.80 10.31 -31.87
N CYS A 77 -64.66 9.30 -31.72
CA CYS A 77 -65.95 9.23 -32.37
C CYS A 77 -67.04 9.69 -31.39
N GLN A 78 -67.78 10.73 -31.76
CA GLN A 78 -68.84 11.28 -30.90
C GLN A 78 -70.06 10.36 -30.78
N GLU A 79 -70.43 9.66 -31.85
CA GLU A 79 -71.60 8.78 -31.86
C GLU A 79 -71.38 7.47 -31.08
N ALA A 80 -70.24 6.83 -31.31
CA ALA A 80 -69.85 5.62 -30.60
C ALA A 80 -69.26 5.90 -29.21
N LYS A 81 -69.04 7.19 -28.86
CA LYS A 81 -68.44 7.67 -27.61
C LYS A 81 -67.15 6.94 -27.25
N GLY A 82 -66.25 6.79 -28.22
CA GLY A 82 -65.02 6.01 -28.04
C GLY A 82 -63.91 6.44 -28.98
N TYR A 83 -62.71 5.94 -28.71
CA TYR A 83 -61.51 6.28 -29.47
C TYR A 83 -61.11 5.15 -30.44
N TYR A 84 -60.46 5.52 -31.54
CA TYR A 84 -59.76 4.54 -32.38
C TYR A 84 -58.57 3.92 -31.59
N PRO A 85 -58.32 2.59 -31.63
CA PRO A 85 -58.92 1.56 -32.48
C PRO A 85 -60.12 0.81 -31.87
N TYR A 86 -60.55 1.17 -30.64
CA TYR A 86 -61.66 0.51 -29.97
C TYR A 86 -62.98 0.63 -30.76
N VAL A 87 -63.16 1.79 -31.40
CA VAL A 87 -64.20 2.00 -32.41
C VAL A 87 -63.55 1.92 -33.79
N GLN A 88 -63.93 0.92 -34.59
CA GLN A 88 -63.34 0.68 -35.91
C GLN A 88 -63.97 1.53 -37.02
N SER A 89 -65.24 1.93 -36.84
CA SER A 89 -65.99 2.73 -37.81
C SER A 89 -66.78 3.81 -37.07
N CYS A 90 -66.61 5.06 -37.48
CA CYS A 90 -67.42 6.17 -37.01
C CYS A 90 -68.35 6.62 -38.16
N PRO A 91 -69.68 6.62 -37.98
CA PRO A 91 -70.61 7.12 -39.01
C PRO A 91 -70.43 8.62 -39.28
N SER A 92 -69.90 9.35 -38.29
CA SER A 92 -69.50 10.75 -38.37
C SER A 92 -67.98 10.91 -38.54
N ASN A 93 -67.52 12.13 -38.79
CA ASN A 93 -66.10 12.44 -38.90
C ASN A 93 -65.37 12.25 -37.56
N TRP A 94 -64.16 11.70 -37.61
CA TRP A 94 -63.31 11.54 -36.44
C TRP A 94 -62.84 12.89 -35.88
N MET A 95 -62.97 13.10 -34.58
CA MET A 95 -62.47 14.29 -33.90
C MET A 95 -61.04 14.06 -33.40
N LYS A 96 -60.11 14.93 -33.80
CA LYS A 96 -58.71 14.86 -33.38
C LYS A 96 -58.54 15.47 -31.98
N VAL A 97 -57.99 14.69 -31.05
CA VAL A 97 -57.76 15.08 -29.65
C VAL A 97 -56.25 15.04 -29.38
N VAL A 98 -55.74 16.12 -28.77
CA VAL A 98 -54.34 16.19 -28.33
C VAL A 98 -54.21 15.51 -26.96
N PRO A 99 -53.38 14.46 -26.82
CA PRO A 99 -53.11 13.88 -25.51
C PRO A 99 -52.48 14.90 -24.57
N ASN A 100 -52.96 14.94 -23.32
CA ASN A 100 -52.46 15.86 -22.29
C ASN A 100 -51.16 15.37 -21.61
N GLY A 101 -50.37 14.54 -22.31
CA GLY A 101 -49.19 13.87 -21.77
C GLY A 101 -47.91 14.34 -22.48
N PRO A 102 -46.76 14.41 -21.77
CA PRO A 102 -45.53 15.05 -22.26
C PRO A 102 -44.97 14.46 -23.57
N ASN A 103 -45.38 13.25 -23.98
CA ASN A 103 -44.79 12.55 -25.13
C ASN A 103 -45.80 11.84 -26.06
N GLY A 104 -47.11 12.11 -25.97
CA GLY A 104 -48.12 11.45 -26.84
C GLY A 104 -48.20 9.91 -26.73
N GLY A 105 -47.43 9.27 -25.84
CA GLY A 105 -47.38 7.82 -25.66
C GLY A 105 -48.46 7.25 -24.73
N GLN A 106 -49.40 8.06 -24.24
CA GLN A 106 -50.44 7.59 -23.33
C GLN A 106 -51.62 7.01 -24.12
N PRO A 107 -51.99 5.72 -23.97
CA PRO A 107 -53.08 5.12 -24.73
C PRO A 107 -54.39 5.91 -24.58
N PRO A 108 -55.27 5.87 -25.60
CA PRO A 108 -56.51 6.64 -25.55
C PRO A 108 -57.35 6.16 -24.36
N PRO A 109 -58.03 7.08 -23.65
CA PRO A 109 -58.90 6.69 -22.56
C PRO A 109 -60.04 5.80 -23.08
N GLN A 110 -60.44 4.82 -22.26
CA GLN A 110 -61.55 3.90 -22.56
C GLN A 110 -62.89 4.55 -22.28
#